data_AF-A0A2V7AJR9-F1
#
_entry.id   AF-A0A2V7AJR9-F1
#
_cell.length_a   1.000
_cell.length_b   1.000
_cell.length_c   1.000
_cell.angle_alpha   90.00
_cell.angle_beta   90.00
_cell.angle_gamma   90.00
#
_symmetry.space_group_name_H-M   'P 1'
#
loop_
_entity.id
_entity.type
_entity.pdbx_description
1 polymer ?
#
loop_
_entity_poly.entity_id
_entity_poly.type
_entity_poly.pdbx_seq_one_letter_code
_entity_poly.pdbx_strand_id
1 'polypeptide(L)'
;MSNAERIASSQFSALGVVGPEQLPPEVVELLTLALRRGATDILLAVDRSPSFRVSATLTPVEELMPPGPDAIVRLAHTLLGERGIAELEQQQDRDFAFEVTGLARFRGSFYYQRSGLALALR
;
A
#
# COMPACT_ATOMS: atom_id res chain seq x y z
N MET A 1 -28.56 -4.16 21.55
CA MET A 1 -27.30 -4.57 20.90
C MET A 1 -26.99 -3.51 19.86
N SER A 2 -25.85 -2.82 20.00
CA SER A 2 -25.63 -1.50 19.39
C SER A 2 -25.33 -1.61 17.89
N ASN A 3 -25.72 -0.58 17.14
CA ASN A 3 -25.48 -0.45 15.71
C ASN A 3 -23.97 -0.42 15.34
N ALA A 4 -23.08 -0.32 16.34
CA ALA A 4 -21.62 -0.23 16.14
C ALA A 4 -20.99 -1.58 15.76
N GLU A 5 -21.61 -2.72 16.11
CA GLU A 5 -21.02 -4.05 15.83
C GLU A 5 -21.35 -4.57 14.43
N ARG A 6 -22.32 -3.96 13.72
CA ARG A 6 -22.67 -4.34 12.35
C ARG A 6 -21.80 -3.69 11.28
N ILE A 7 -21.01 -2.66 11.63
CA ILE A 7 -20.13 -1.97 10.67
C ILE A 7 -18.80 -2.74 10.48
N ALA A 8 -18.41 -3.58 11.43
CA ALA A 8 -17.17 -4.36 11.35
C ALA A 8 -17.26 -5.62 10.46
N SER A 9 -18.44 -5.94 9.92
CA SER A 9 -18.71 -7.21 9.23
C SER A 9 -19.17 -7.06 7.78
N SER A 10 -19.04 -5.87 7.19
CA SER A 10 -19.41 -5.62 5.79
C SER A 10 -18.18 -5.26 4.96
N GLN A 11 -17.63 -6.26 4.29
CA GLN A 11 -16.92 -6.13 3.02
C GLN A 11 -15.77 -5.10 3.02
N PHE A 12 -14.58 -5.48 3.50
CA PHE A 12 -13.36 -4.83 3.03
C PHE A 12 -13.32 -4.98 1.50
N SER A 13 -13.51 -3.86 0.81
CA SER A 13 -13.80 -3.80 -0.62
C SER A 13 -12.73 -4.52 -1.44
N ALA A 14 -13.16 -5.37 -2.37
CA ALA A 14 -12.37 -6.09 -3.35
C ALA A 14 -11.79 -5.17 -4.48
N LEU A 15 -11.41 -3.95 -4.09
CA LEU A 15 -10.93 -2.79 -4.86
C LEU A 15 -11.99 -1.92 -5.53
N GLY A 16 -11.80 -0.61 -5.30
CA GLY A 16 -12.52 0.51 -5.90
C GLY A 16 -12.10 1.80 -5.20
N VAL A 17 -12.58 1.99 -3.97
CA VAL A 17 -12.34 3.17 -3.13
C VAL A 17 -12.10 2.73 -1.68
N VAL A 18 -11.13 3.33 -1.01
CA VAL A 18 -10.68 3.06 0.37
C VAL A 18 -10.66 4.39 1.13
N GLY A 19 -11.13 4.39 2.38
CA GLY A 19 -11.01 5.54 3.28
C GLY A 19 -9.60 5.61 3.89
N PRO A 20 -9.01 6.80 4.10
CA PRO A 20 -7.68 6.92 4.73
C PRO A 20 -7.62 6.26 6.12
N GLU A 21 -8.73 6.22 6.86
CA GLU A 21 -8.85 5.55 8.16
C GLU A 21 -8.74 4.02 8.11
N GLN A 22 -8.84 3.43 6.92
CA GLN A 22 -8.70 1.99 6.69
C GLN A 22 -7.25 1.59 6.34
N LEU A 23 -6.37 2.56 6.14
CA LEU A 23 -4.95 2.36 5.88
C LEU A 23 -4.12 2.66 7.13
N PRO A 24 -2.94 2.03 7.30
CA PRO A 24 -2.00 2.43 8.33
C PRO A 24 -1.64 3.92 8.20
N PRO A 25 -1.58 4.70 9.31
CA PRO A 25 -1.31 6.14 9.25
C PRO A 25 -0.02 6.49 8.50
N GLU A 26 1.02 5.68 8.65
CA GLU A 26 2.32 5.89 8.00
C GLU A 26 2.21 5.70 6.48
N VAL A 27 1.30 4.84 6.02
CA VAL A 27 1.00 4.66 4.60
C VAL A 27 0.25 5.87 4.06
N VAL A 28 -0.74 6.39 4.79
CA VAL A 28 -1.46 7.61 4.39
C VAL A 28 -0.50 8.80 4.29
N GLU A 29 0.41 8.94 5.26
CA GLU A 29 1.44 9.97 5.26
C GLU A 29 2.37 9.85 4.04
N LEU A 30 2.86 8.64 3.76
CA LEU A 30 3.68 8.33 2.60
C LEU A 30 2.99 8.71 1.28
N LEU A 31 1.74 8.28 1.08
CA LEU A 31 0.97 8.57 -0.14
C LEU A 31 0.75 10.08 -0.30
N THR A 32 0.40 10.76 0.80
CA THR A 32 0.23 12.22 0.80
C THR A 32 1.54 12.94 0.48
N LEU A 33 2.66 12.49 1.05
CA LEU A 33 3.98 13.06 0.83
C LEU A 33 4.45 12.86 -0.62
N ALA A 34 4.20 11.68 -1.20
CA ALA A 34 4.50 11.39 -2.60
C ALA A 34 3.79 12.36 -3.54
N LEU A 35 2.49 12.60 -3.34
CA LEU A 35 1.71 13.56 -4.12
C LEU A 35 2.24 14.99 -3.95
N ARG A 36 2.51 15.43 -2.71
CA ARG A 36 3.07 16.77 -2.43
C ARG A 36 4.42 16.99 -3.09
N ARG A 37 5.24 15.95 -3.23
CA ARG A 37 6.58 16.00 -3.85
C ARG A 37 6.56 15.78 -5.37
N GLY A 38 5.39 15.55 -5.96
CA GLY A 38 5.27 15.26 -7.40
C GLY A 38 5.92 13.94 -7.79
N ALA A 39 5.89 12.93 -6.91
CA ALA A 39 6.42 11.61 -7.21
C ALA A 39 5.53 10.88 -8.24
N THR A 40 6.17 10.23 -9.22
CA THR A 40 5.50 9.39 -10.23
C THR A 40 5.38 7.95 -9.78
N ASP A 41 6.29 7.51 -8.90
CA ASP A 41 6.30 6.16 -8.37
C ASP A 41 6.73 6.18 -6.91
N ILE A 42 6.20 5.23 -6.14
CA ILE A 42 6.59 4.94 -4.76
C ILE A 42 7.05 3.50 -4.69
N LEU A 43 8.24 3.26 -4.12
CA LEU A 43 8.75 1.92 -3.85
C LEU A 43 8.86 1.70 -2.34
N LEU A 44 8.24 0.61 -1.87
CA LEU A 44 8.34 0.13 -0.50
C LEU A 44 8.95 -1.27 -0.50
N ALA A 45 9.86 -1.49 0.44
CA ALA A 45 10.46 -2.78 0.68
C ALA A 45 10.69 -2.96 2.17
N VAL A 46 10.66 -4.21 2.63
CA VAL A 46 10.95 -4.57 4.02
C VAL A 46 12.32 -4.03 4.42
N ASP A 47 12.37 -3.40 5.60
CA ASP A 47 13.58 -2.89 6.25
C ASP A 47 14.39 -1.89 5.40
N ARG A 48 13.73 -1.21 4.45
CA ARG A 48 14.31 -0.12 3.66
C ARG A 48 13.45 1.12 3.70
N SER A 49 14.07 2.29 3.77
CA SER A 49 13.36 3.57 3.64
C SER A 49 12.56 3.59 2.34
N PRO A 50 11.30 4.06 2.36
CA PRO A 50 10.52 4.25 1.13
C PRO A 50 11.29 5.09 0.12
N SER A 51 11.10 4.86 -1.16
CA SER A 51 11.74 5.66 -2.22
C SER A 51 10.69 6.27 -3.14
N PHE A 52 10.92 7.50 -3.56
CA PHE A 52 10.10 8.18 -4.55
C PHE A 52 10.85 8.32 -5.86
N ARG A 53 10.17 8.09 -6.98
CA ARG A 53 10.65 8.55 -8.27
C ARG A 53 10.12 9.96 -8.51
N VAL A 54 11.01 10.94 -8.61
CA VAL A 54 10.67 12.33 -8.97
C VAL A 54 11.54 12.73 -10.16
N SER A 55 10.94 13.20 -11.24
CA SER A 55 11.67 13.60 -12.46
C SER A 55 12.67 12.53 -12.93
N ALA A 56 12.20 11.28 -13.04
CA ALA A 56 12.97 10.08 -13.40
C ALA A 56 14.05 9.61 -12.38
N THR A 57 14.34 10.38 -11.33
CA THR A 57 15.31 10.03 -10.30
C THR A 57 14.64 9.32 -9.13
N LEU A 58 15.18 8.18 -8.73
CA LEU A 58 14.72 7.44 -7.55
C LEU A 58 15.51 7.88 -6.32
N THR A 59 14.83 8.43 -5.32
CA THR A 59 15.45 8.99 -4.10
C THR A 59 14.80 8.39 -2.85
N PRO A 60 15.59 7.91 -1.87
CA PRO A 60 15.08 7.51 -0.57
C PRO A 60 14.40 8.66 0.17
N VAL A 61 13.39 8.33 0.98
CA VAL A 61 12.65 9.27 1.82
C VAL A 61 13.10 9.07 3.26
N GLU A 62 14.22 9.69 3.62
CA GLU A 62 14.91 9.48 4.91
C GLU A 62 14.10 9.91 6.14
N GLU A 63 13.09 10.76 5.96
CA GLU A 63 12.19 11.19 7.05
C GLU A 63 11.11 10.16 7.40
N LEU A 64 10.94 9.09 6.59
CA LEU A 64 9.99 8.02 6.84
C LEU A 64 10.72 6.76 7.31
N MET A 65 10.19 6.15 8.36
CA MET A 65 10.77 4.92 8.91
C MET A 65 10.62 3.74 7.94
N PRO A 66 11.63 2.87 7.83
CA PRO A 66 11.51 1.61 7.10
C PRO A 66 10.34 0.78 7.64
N PRO A 67 9.47 0.23 6.77
CA PRO A 67 8.42 -0.67 7.21
C PRO A 67 9.01 -2.03 7.58
N GLY A 68 8.60 -2.57 8.72
CA GLY A 68 8.93 -3.94 9.10
C GLY A 68 8.19 -4.98 8.24
N PRO A 69 8.58 -6.26 8.31
CA PRO A 69 7.97 -7.35 7.54
C PRO A 69 6.45 -7.42 7.69
N ASP A 70 5.97 -7.40 8.93
CA ASP A 70 4.55 -7.53 9.22
C ASP A 70 3.72 -6.33 8.73
N ALA A 71 4.33 -5.14 8.63
CA ALA A 71 3.65 -3.95 8.17
C ALA A 71 3.30 -4.04 6.69
N ILE A 72 4.23 -4.52 5.85
CA ILE A 72 3.98 -4.71 4.42
C ILE A 72 2.99 -5.85 4.19
N VAL A 73 3.10 -6.95 4.95
CA VAL A 73 2.15 -8.07 4.85
C VAL A 73 0.72 -7.62 5.20
N ARG A 74 0.54 -6.90 6.32
CA ARG A 74 -0.77 -6.35 6.67
C ARG A 74 -1.32 -5.43 5.58
N LEU A 75 -0.47 -4.56 5.01
CA LEU A 75 -0.87 -3.69 3.92
C LEU A 75 -1.31 -4.50 2.68
N ALA A 76 -0.61 -5.57 2.34
CA ALA A 76 -1.02 -6.46 1.26
C ALA A 76 -2.39 -7.11 1.54
N HIS A 77 -2.62 -7.61 2.76
CA HIS A 77 -3.94 -8.17 3.13
C HIS A 77 -5.05 -7.13 3.03
N THR A 78 -4.81 -5.91 3.49
CA THR A 78 -5.78 -4.80 3.40
C THR A 78 -6.12 -4.45 1.95
N LEU A 79 -5.13 -4.42 1.05
CA LEU A 79 -5.31 -3.95 -0.32
C LEU A 79 -5.74 -5.05 -1.31
N LEU A 80 -5.31 -6.31 -1.10
CA LEU A 80 -5.56 -7.41 -2.02
C LEU A 80 -6.73 -8.31 -1.59
N GLY A 81 -7.07 -8.33 -0.30
CA GLY A 81 -7.99 -9.30 0.29
C GLY A 81 -7.46 -10.74 0.19
N GLU A 82 -8.23 -11.70 0.69
CA GLU A 82 -7.79 -13.11 0.78
C GLU A 82 -7.45 -13.73 -0.57
N ARG A 83 -8.29 -13.47 -1.58
CA ARG A 83 -8.08 -14.01 -2.93
C ARG A 83 -6.82 -13.44 -3.58
N GLY A 84 -6.61 -12.12 -3.48
CA GLY A 84 -5.44 -11.49 -4.06
C GLY A 84 -4.15 -11.89 -3.35
N ILE A 85 -4.20 -12.17 -2.05
CA ILE A 85 -3.08 -12.75 -1.30
C ILE A 85 -2.75 -14.16 -1.78
N ALA A 86 -3.76 -15.03 -1.93
CA ALA A 86 -3.52 -16.37 -2.45
C ALA A 86 -2.90 -16.35 -3.86
N GLU A 87 -3.33 -15.41 -4.71
CA GLU A 87 -2.74 -15.19 -6.04
C GLU A 87 -1.29 -14.69 -5.94
N LEU A 88 -1.01 -13.72 -5.05
CA LEU A 88 0.35 -13.20 -4.79
C LEU A 88 1.31 -14.28 -4.30
N GLU A 89 0.88 -15.14 -3.37
CA GLU A 89 1.69 -16.25 -2.85
C GLU A 89 2.02 -17.29 -3.92
N GLN A 90 1.09 -17.55 -4.84
CA GLN A 90 1.27 -18.52 -5.93
C GLN A 90 2.10 -17.98 -7.09
N GLN A 91 1.84 -16.73 -7.50
CA GLN A 91 2.45 -16.12 -8.71
C GLN A 91 3.73 -15.34 -8.39
N GLN A 92 3.97 -15.06 -7.11
CA GLN A 92 5.04 -14.21 -6.59
C GLN A 92 4.90 -12.72 -6.92
N ASP A 93 3.88 -12.32 -7.66
CA ASP A 93 3.49 -10.93 -7.90
C ASP A 93 1.98 -10.78 -8.06
N ARG A 94 1.48 -9.55 -7.84
CA ARG A 94 0.07 -9.22 -8.06
C ARG A 94 -0.14 -7.73 -8.32
N ASP A 95 -0.61 -7.42 -9.52
CA ASP A 95 -1.08 -6.09 -9.90
C ASP A 95 -2.47 -5.77 -9.33
N PHE A 96 -2.68 -4.53 -8.93
CA PHE A 96 -3.95 -4.03 -8.40
C PHE A 96 -4.11 -2.51 -8.57
N ALA A 97 -5.28 -1.97 -8.24
CA ALA A 97 -5.51 -0.53 -8.26
C ALA A 97 -6.59 -0.13 -7.26
N PHE A 98 -6.35 0.93 -6.48
CA PHE A 98 -7.27 1.45 -5.47
C PHE A 98 -7.31 2.97 -5.50
N GLU A 99 -8.42 3.55 -5.05
CA GLU A 99 -8.54 4.99 -4.82
C GLU A 99 -8.54 5.26 -3.32
N VAL A 100 -7.75 6.24 -2.87
CA VAL A 100 -7.85 6.76 -1.51
C VAL A 100 -8.73 8.00 -1.55
N THR A 101 -9.85 7.94 -0.83
CA THR A 101 -10.87 8.99 -0.83
C THR A 101 -10.24 10.32 -0.43
N GLY A 102 -10.40 11.34 -1.28
CA GLY A 102 -9.86 12.69 -1.05
C GLY A 102 -8.35 12.85 -1.33
N LEU A 103 -7.66 11.81 -1.80
CA LEU A 103 -6.25 11.87 -2.22
C LEU A 103 -6.11 11.66 -3.73
N ALA A 104 -6.06 10.40 -4.17
CA ALA A 104 -5.78 10.01 -5.56
C ALA A 104 -6.07 8.52 -5.78
N ARG A 105 -6.11 8.14 -7.05
CA ARG A 105 -6.09 6.73 -7.47
C ARG A 105 -4.66 6.27 -7.70
N PHE A 106 -4.32 5.12 -7.12
CA PHE A 106 -3.03 4.47 -7.27
C PHE A 106 -3.18 3.14 -8.01
N ARG A 107 -2.19 2.82 -8.83
CA ARG A 107 -1.99 1.47 -9.39
C ARG A 107 -0.77 0.87 -8.72
N GLY A 108 -0.88 -0.37 -8.30
CA GLY A 108 0.15 -1.03 -7.53
C GLY A 108 0.51 -2.40 -8.02
N SER A 109 1.66 -2.88 -7.59
CA SER A 109 2.04 -4.29 -7.68
C SER A 109 2.73 -4.69 -6.39
N PHE A 110 2.20 -5.72 -5.73
CA PHE A 110 2.96 -6.43 -4.70
C PHE A 110 3.79 -7.52 -5.37
N TYR A 111 5.02 -7.72 -4.92
CA TYR A 111 5.89 -8.76 -5.48
C TYR A 111 6.94 -9.21 -4.48
N TYR A 112 7.36 -10.47 -4.57
CA TYR A 112 8.47 -10.99 -3.77
C TYR A 112 9.80 -10.69 -4.44
N GLN A 113 10.74 -10.16 -3.64
CA GLN A 113 12.14 -10.00 -4.02
C GLN A 113 13.04 -10.71 -2.99
N ARG A 114 14.37 -10.68 -3.19
CA ARG A 114 15.33 -11.37 -2.32
C ARG A 114 15.19 -11.01 -0.83
N SER A 115 14.81 -9.77 -0.54
CA SER A 115 14.65 -9.25 0.83
C SER A 115 13.22 -9.43 1.37
N GLY A 116 12.34 -10.14 0.66
CA GLY A 116 10.95 -10.34 1.06
C GLY A 116 9.96 -9.56 0.20
N LEU A 117 8.78 -9.30 0.76
CA LEU A 117 7.67 -8.66 0.06
C LEU A 117 7.97 -7.17 -0.21
N ALA A 118 7.61 -6.69 -1.39
CA ALA A 118 7.77 -5.32 -1.80
C ALA A 118 6.50 -4.81 -2.49
N LEU A 119 6.38 -3.49 -2.58
CA LEU A 119 5.28 -2.78 -3.19
C LEU A 119 5.82 -1.67 -4.09
N ALA A 120 5.34 -1.64 -5.34
CA ALA A 120 5.50 -0.48 -6.21
C ALA A 120 4.13 0.16 -6.46
N LEU A 121 4.02 1.49 -6.34
CA LEU A 121 2.82 2.27 -6.63
C LEU A 121 3.13 3.36 -7.66
N ARG A 122 2.10 3.77 -8.41
CA ARG A 122 2.08 4.91 -9.34
C ARG A 122 0.71 5.56 -9.38
#